data_AF-A0A2N5LLN8-F1
#
_entry.id   AF-A0A2N5LLN8-F1
#
_cell.length_a   1.000
_cell.length_b   1.000
_cell.length_c   1.000
_cell.angle_alpha   90.00
_cell.angle_beta   90.00
_cell.angle_gamma   90.00
#
_symmetry.space_group_name_H-M   'P 1'
#
loop_
_entity.id
_entity.type
_entity.pdbx_description
1 polymer ?
#
loop_
_entity_poly.entity_id
_entity_poly.type
_entity_poly.pdbx_seq_one_letter_code
_entity_poly.pdbx_strand_id
1 'polypeptide(L)'
;MKSYSKKIRGIYLGHQKLIIITLLCGYFIFEVWGVRYIAERKAEKPNNIKEGCLYLRSSYTDTSKMKILRLTIDGHKVESHRTFSGNMPYGYKWNGQQRDEFYQYLEYNKEKCHPIQYVNINLLITRKIFIYDYLGDFKPTTNTKKY
;
A
#
# COMPACT_ATOMS: atom_id res chain seq x y z
N MET A 1 -11.22 -1.71 54.38
CA MET A 1 -11.43 -0.80 53.22
C MET A 1 -10.32 -0.78 52.15
N LYS A 2 -9.16 -1.45 52.30
CA LYS A 2 -8.09 -1.45 51.26
C LYS A 2 -8.35 -2.35 50.03
N SER A 3 -9.21 -3.37 50.15
CA SER A 3 -9.44 -4.37 49.08
C SER A 3 -10.31 -3.85 47.91
N TYR A 4 -11.35 -3.07 48.21
CA TYR A 4 -12.25 -2.50 47.20
C TYR A 4 -11.57 -1.49 46.26
N SER A 5 -10.62 -0.69 46.78
CA SER A 5 -9.83 0.28 46.00
C SER A 5 -8.93 -0.39 44.95
N LYS A 6 -8.31 -1.53 45.29
CA LYS A 6 -7.50 -2.33 44.34
C LYS A 6 -8.35 -2.92 43.21
N LYS A 7 -9.57 -3.39 43.54
CA LYS A 7 -10.49 -4.01 42.57
C LYS A 7 -10.99 -2.99 41.52
N ILE A 8 -11.34 -1.77 41.96
CA ILE A 8 -11.78 -0.68 41.08
C ILE A 8 -10.63 -0.17 40.19
N ARG A 9 -9.40 -0.02 40.74
CA ARG A 9 -8.21 0.31 39.93
C ARG A 9 -7.90 -0.77 38.90
N GLY A 10 -8.04 -2.05 39.24
CA GLY A 10 -7.83 -3.16 38.31
C GLY A 10 -8.82 -3.16 37.14
N ILE A 11 -10.10 -2.87 37.41
CA ILE A 11 -11.14 -2.74 36.38
C ILE A 11 -10.85 -1.54 35.46
N TYR A 12 -10.50 -0.39 36.03
CA TYR A 12 -10.20 0.83 35.25
C TYR A 12 -8.96 0.66 34.36
N LEU A 13 -7.89 0.06 34.90
CA LEU A 13 -6.68 -0.29 34.13
C LEU A 13 -6.98 -1.34 33.04
N GLY A 14 -7.90 -2.27 33.29
CA GLY A 14 -8.38 -3.23 32.29
C GLY A 14 -9.12 -2.56 31.14
N HIS A 15 -10.05 -1.64 31.43
CA HIS A 15 -10.77 -0.87 30.41
C HIS A 15 -9.84 0.06 29.60
N GLN A 16 -8.89 0.74 30.25
CA GLN A 16 -7.91 1.57 29.55
C GLN A 16 -7.06 0.76 28.57
N LYS A 17 -6.59 -0.43 28.98
CA LYS A 17 -5.85 -1.34 28.09
C LYS A 17 -6.71 -1.80 26.91
N LEU A 18 -7.98 -2.12 27.15
CA LEU A 18 -8.91 -2.52 26.10
C LEU A 18 -9.10 -1.41 25.06
N ILE A 19 -9.32 -0.17 25.51
CA ILE A 19 -9.46 1.01 24.64
C ILE A 19 -8.21 1.19 23.77
N ILE A 20 -7.01 1.09 24.35
CA ILE A 20 -5.75 1.21 23.60
C ILE A 20 -5.64 0.10 22.55
N ILE A 21 -5.93 -1.15 22.91
CA ILE A 21 -5.90 -2.28 21.97
C ILE A 21 -6.90 -2.06 20.83
N THR A 22 -8.14 -1.64 21.14
CA THR A 22 -9.15 -1.36 20.13
C THR A 22 -8.72 -0.23 19.19
N LEU A 23 -8.11 0.83 19.71
CA LEU A 23 -7.58 1.93 18.89
C LEU A 23 -6.44 1.46 17.98
N LEU A 24 -5.52 0.63 18.50
CA LEU A 24 -4.43 0.06 17.70
C LEU A 24 -4.95 -0.87 16.60
N CYS A 25 -5.91 -1.74 16.92
CA CYS A 25 -6.57 -2.60 15.94
C CYS A 25 -7.33 -1.77 14.89
N GLY A 26 -8.06 -0.74 15.31
CA GLY A 26 -8.79 0.16 14.42
C GLY A 26 -7.85 0.93 13.48
N TYR A 27 -6.74 1.44 14.00
CA TYR A 27 -5.69 2.08 13.21
C TYR A 27 -5.09 1.10 12.19
N PHE A 28 -4.77 -0.13 12.60
CA PHE A 28 -4.26 -1.16 11.70
C PHE A 28 -5.25 -1.49 10.56
N ILE A 29 -6.53 -1.69 10.90
CA ILE A 29 -7.58 -1.96 9.90
C ILE A 29 -7.69 -0.78 8.91
N PHE A 30 -7.69 0.45 9.42
CA PHE A 30 -7.73 1.65 8.59
C PHE A 30 -6.52 1.76 7.66
N GLU A 31 -5.31 1.53 8.19
CA GLU A 31 -4.06 1.60 7.44
C GLU A 31 -3.99 0.58 6.29
N VAL A 32 -4.55 -0.62 6.49
CA VAL A 32 -4.55 -1.71 5.51
C VAL A 32 -5.69 -1.58 4.49
N TRP A 33 -6.92 -1.34 4.96
CA TRP A 33 -8.13 -1.37 4.12
C TRP A 33 -8.72 0.02 3.87
N GLY A 34 -8.78 0.86 4.90
CA GLY A 34 -9.39 2.19 4.82
C GLY A 34 -8.67 3.12 3.83
N VAL A 35 -7.34 3.14 3.85
CA VAL A 35 -6.56 3.98 2.93
C VAL A 35 -6.76 3.54 1.47
N ARG A 36 -6.86 2.23 1.22
CA ARG A 36 -7.15 1.71 -0.13
C ARG A 36 -8.51 2.19 -0.63
N TYR A 37 -9.55 2.10 0.20
CA TYR A 37 -10.88 2.60 -0.16
C TYR A 37 -10.87 4.10 -0.48
N ILE A 38 -10.12 4.90 0.29
CA ILE A 38 -9.94 6.34 0.02
C ILE A 38 -9.23 6.56 -1.32
N ALA A 39 -8.24 5.74 -1.66
CA ALA A 39 -7.53 5.82 -2.94
C ALA A 39 -8.48 5.56 -4.12
N GLU A 40 -9.28 4.50 -4.04
CA GLU A 40 -10.27 4.11 -5.04
C GLU A 40 -11.30 5.24 -5.24
N ARG A 41 -11.85 5.79 -4.14
CA ARG A 41 -12.80 6.91 -4.19
C ARG A 41 -12.18 8.20 -4.74
N LYS A 42 -10.92 8.48 -4.45
CA LYS A 42 -10.23 9.63 -5.04
C LYS A 42 -10.01 9.45 -6.53
N ALA A 43 -9.67 8.23 -6.97
CA ALA A 43 -9.42 7.91 -8.38
C ALA A 43 -10.68 8.02 -9.26
N GLU A 44 -11.89 7.96 -8.69
CA GLU A 44 -13.14 8.24 -9.43
C GLU A 44 -13.19 9.65 -10.05
N LYS A 45 -12.42 10.60 -9.50
CA LYS A 45 -12.31 11.96 -10.04
C LYS A 45 -10.97 12.11 -10.79
N PRO A 46 -10.98 12.33 -12.11
CA PRO A 46 -9.75 12.43 -12.92
C PRO A 46 -8.73 13.44 -12.39
N ASN A 47 -9.20 14.57 -11.85
CA ASN A 47 -8.32 15.63 -11.30
C ASN A 47 -7.45 15.18 -10.10
N ASN A 48 -7.79 14.06 -9.46
CA ASN A 48 -6.99 13.50 -8.37
C ASN A 48 -5.92 12.51 -8.85
N ILE A 49 -5.98 12.10 -10.12
CA ILE A 49 -5.01 11.21 -10.74
C ILE A 49 -3.86 12.08 -11.24
N LYS A 50 -2.65 11.73 -10.83
CA LYS A 50 -1.40 12.37 -11.26
C LYS A 50 -0.63 11.42 -12.14
N GLU A 51 0.08 11.97 -13.11
CA GLU A 51 1.04 11.23 -13.92
C GLU A 51 2.45 11.47 -13.41
N GLY A 52 3.29 10.44 -13.45
CA GLY A 52 4.68 10.55 -13.04
C GLY A 52 5.49 9.33 -13.42
N CYS A 53 6.73 9.33 -12.97
CA CYS A 53 7.69 8.25 -13.26
C CYS A 53 7.95 7.41 -12.02
N LEU A 54 7.71 6.10 -12.15
CA LEU A 54 8.16 5.08 -11.22
C LEU A 54 9.61 4.69 -11.56
N TYR A 55 10.47 4.59 -10.55
CA TYR A 55 11.83 4.09 -10.71
C TYR A 55 12.12 3.03 -9.65
N LEU A 56 12.77 1.94 -10.05
CA LEU A 56 13.24 0.92 -9.12
C LEU A 56 14.60 1.31 -8.56
N ARG A 57 14.69 1.50 -7.25
CA ARG A 57 15.96 1.80 -6.56
C ARG A 57 16.71 0.54 -6.17
N SER A 58 15.99 -0.42 -5.60
CA SER A 58 16.56 -1.71 -5.18
C SER A 58 15.44 -2.72 -4.98
N SER A 59 15.77 -4.00 -5.10
CA SER A 59 14.90 -5.10 -4.68
C SER A 59 15.66 -6.02 -3.72
N TYR A 60 14.95 -6.62 -2.78
CA TYR A 60 15.50 -7.67 -1.93
C TYR A 60 14.41 -8.67 -1.54
N THR A 61 14.82 -9.87 -1.16
CA THR A 61 13.94 -10.90 -0.63
C THR A 61 14.09 -10.92 0.88
N ASP A 62 13.00 -10.67 1.59
CA ASP A 62 12.96 -10.77 3.05
C ASP A 62 13.04 -12.24 3.50
N THR A 63 13.36 -12.45 4.77
CA THR A 63 13.43 -13.74 5.48
C THR A 63 12.22 -14.64 5.25
N SER A 64 11.04 -14.05 5.02
CA SER A 64 9.78 -14.72 4.68
C SER A 64 9.66 -15.14 3.20
N LYS A 65 10.73 -15.04 2.41
CA LYS A 65 10.75 -15.20 0.93
C LYS A 65 9.87 -14.17 0.20
N MET A 66 9.49 -13.09 0.88
CA MET A 66 8.72 -12.00 0.30
C MET A 66 9.66 -11.05 -0.45
N LYS A 67 9.38 -10.80 -1.72
CA LYS A 67 10.11 -9.80 -2.50
C LYS A 67 9.63 -8.40 -2.12
N ILE A 68 10.57 -7.51 -1.83
CA ILE A 68 10.30 -6.11 -1.50
C ILE A 68 10.99 -5.26 -2.56
N LEU A 69 10.20 -4.39 -3.20
CA LEU A 69 10.69 -3.41 -4.17
C LEU A 69 10.74 -2.04 -3.50
N ARG A 70 11.92 -1.44 -3.44
CA ARG A 70 12.07 -0.03 -3.07
C ARG A 70 12.00 0.81 -4.32
N LEU A 71 10.96 1.62 -4.37
CA LEU A 71 10.59 2.40 -5.53
C LEU A 71 10.71 3.89 -5.21
N THR A 72 10.88 4.71 -6.23
CA THR A 72 10.70 6.15 -6.12
C THR A 72 9.72 6.64 -7.18
N ILE A 73 8.76 7.45 -6.77
CA ILE A 73 7.79 8.11 -7.66
C ILE A 73 8.02 9.62 -7.52
N ASP A 74 8.43 10.27 -8.60
CA ASP A 74 8.72 11.72 -8.64
C ASP A 74 9.62 12.18 -7.47
N GLY A 75 10.66 11.41 -7.16
CA GLY A 75 11.61 11.69 -6.09
C GLY A 75 11.15 11.29 -4.68
N HIS A 76 9.88 10.89 -4.49
CA HIS A 76 9.38 10.37 -3.21
C HIS A 76 9.62 8.87 -3.07
N LYS A 77 10.14 8.44 -1.91
CA LYS A 77 10.36 7.02 -1.59
C LYS A 77 9.03 6.32 -1.35
N VAL A 78 8.85 5.18 -1.99
CA VAL A 78 7.68 4.31 -1.86
C VAL A 78 8.17 2.87 -1.72
N GLU A 79 7.72 2.15 -0.70
CA GLU A 79 8.04 0.72 -0.56
C GLU A 79 6.82 -0.11 -0.97
N SER A 80 7.06 -1.12 -1.81
CA SER A 80 6.04 -2.08 -2.25
C SER A 80 6.42 -3.47 -1.76
N HIS A 81 5.60 -4.04 -0.89
CA HIS A 81 5.75 -5.39 -0.36
C HIS A 81 4.89 -6.36 -1.17
N ARG A 82 5.47 -7.46 -1.68
CA ARG A 82 4.74 -8.47 -2.50
C ARG A 82 3.46 -9.01 -1.85
N THR A 83 3.34 -9.00 -0.52
CA THR A 83 2.14 -9.50 0.21
C THR A 83 1.10 -8.40 0.46
N PHE A 84 1.45 -7.12 0.35
CA PHE A 84 0.54 -5.97 0.49
C PHE A 84 0.37 -5.19 -0.83
N SER A 85 0.92 -5.70 -1.93
CA SER A 85 0.83 -5.13 -3.27
C SER A 85 -0.38 -5.61 -4.06
N GLY A 86 -1.52 -5.82 -3.40
CA GLY A 86 -2.84 -5.95 -4.06
C GLY A 86 -3.28 -4.69 -4.83
N ASN A 87 -2.31 -3.84 -5.18
CA ASN A 87 -2.33 -2.39 -5.13
C ASN A 87 -1.38 -1.73 -6.18
N MET A 88 -0.96 -2.50 -7.19
CA MET A 88 -0.13 -2.08 -8.31
C MET A 88 -0.71 -2.64 -9.61
N PRO A 89 -0.84 -1.82 -10.66
CA PRO A 89 -1.88 -0.78 -10.79
C PRO A 89 -3.28 -1.27 -10.40
N TYR A 90 -4.05 -0.48 -9.63
CA TYR A 90 -5.41 -0.86 -9.21
C TYR A 90 -6.47 -0.85 -10.32
N GLY A 91 -6.25 -0.09 -11.40
CA GLY A 91 -7.15 -0.05 -12.55
C GLY A 91 -7.28 -1.40 -13.25
N TYR A 92 -6.30 -2.28 -13.09
CA TYR A 92 -6.33 -3.64 -13.61
C TYR A 92 -6.32 -4.66 -12.47
N LYS A 93 -7.24 -5.63 -12.50
CA LYS A 93 -7.20 -6.79 -11.61
C LYS A 93 -6.13 -7.77 -12.08
N TRP A 94 -4.86 -7.40 -11.94
CA TRP A 94 -3.76 -8.31 -12.23
C TRP A 94 -3.81 -9.51 -11.28
N ASN A 95 -3.65 -10.71 -11.83
CA ASN A 95 -3.48 -11.92 -11.03
C ASN A 95 -2.05 -11.98 -10.43
N GLY A 96 -1.78 -12.98 -9.58
CA GLY A 96 -0.47 -13.11 -8.94
C GLY A 96 0.69 -13.24 -9.93
N GLN A 97 0.49 -14.00 -11.02
CA GLN A 97 1.50 -14.20 -12.05
C GLN A 97 1.82 -12.91 -12.81
N GLN A 98 0.80 -12.14 -13.21
CA GLN A 98 0.98 -10.88 -13.92
C GLN A 98 1.73 -9.84 -13.08
N ARG A 99 1.49 -9.83 -11.76
CA ARG A 99 2.27 -9.00 -10.83
C ARG A 99 3.74 -9.44 -10.77
N ASP A 100 3.99 -10.74 -10.74
CA ASP A 100 5.36 -11.27 -10.72
C ASP A 100 6.10 -10.97 -12.03
N GLU A 101 5.43 -11.11 -13.18
CA GLU A 101 5.95 -10.72 -14.51
C GLU A 101 6.30 -9.23 -14.54
N PHE A 102 5.42 -8.38 -13.99
CA PHE A 102 5.70 -6.95 -13.89
C PHE A 102 6.90 -6.64 -13.00
N TYR A 103 7.05 -7.34 -11.87
CA TYR A 103 8.21 -7.16 -11.00
C TYR A 103 9.53 -7.56 -11.67
N GLN A 104 9.52 -8.67 -12.43
CA GLN A 104 10.67 -9.06 -13.25
C GLN A 104 10.95 -8.01 -14.32
N TYR A 105 9.91 -7.47 -14.97
CA TYR A 105 10.05 -6.42 -15.96
C TYR A 105 10.65 -5.13 -15.37
N LEU A 106 10.21 -4.70 -14.18
CA LEU A 106 10.76 -3.54 -13.46
C LEU A 106 12.24 -3.75 -13.11
N GLU A 107 12.64 -4.97 -12.73
CA GLU A 107 14.05 -5.27 -12.44
C GLU A 107 14.93 -5.29 -13.68
N TYR A 108 14.43 -5.89 -14.77
CA TYR A 108 15.14 -5.90 -16.04
C TYR A 108 15.32 -4.49 -16.60
N ASN A 109 14.37 -3.60 -16.34
CA ASN A 109 14.37 -2.21 -16.81
C ASN A 109 14.62 -1.19 -15.70
N LYS A 110 15.35 -1.56 -14.63
CA LYS A 110 15.48 -0.77 -13.38
C LYS A 110 15.88 0.70 -13.54
N GLU A 111 16.61 1.03 -14.60
CA GLU A 111 17.14 2.38 -14.86
C GLU A 111 16.18 3.27 -15.65
N LYS A 112 15.07 2.71 -16.17
CA LYS A 112 14.11 3.44 -16.99
C LYS A 112 13.02 4.09 -16.15
N CYS A 113 12.48 5.20 -16.66
CA CYS A 113 11.19 5.70 -16.17
C CYS A 113 10.09 4.72 -16.57
N HIS A 114 9.31 4.33 -15.56
CA HIS A 114 8.10 3.53 -15.71
C HIS A 114 6.90 4.46 -15.56
N PRO A 115 6.28 4.92 -16.67
CA PRO A 115 5.23 5.92 -16.59
C PRO A 115 3.99 5.32 -15.91
N ILE A 116 3.47 6.05 -14.93
CA ILE A 116 2.35 5.62 -14.10
C ILE A 116 1.35 6.74 -13.91
N GLN A 117 0.09 6.34 -13.68
CA GLN A 117 -0.91 7.16 -13.04
C GLN A 117 -1.01 6.77 -11.57
N TYR A 118 -1.07 7.76 -10.68
CA TYR A 118 -1.13 7.51 -9.24
C TYR A 118 -1.98 8.53 -8.50
N VAL A 119 -2.47 8.15 -7.33
CA VAL A 119 -3.20 9.01 -6.40
C VAL A 119 -2.35 9.20 -5.15
N ASN A 120 -2.28 10.45 -4.69
CA ASN A 120 -1.60 10.80 -3.45
C ASN A 120 -2.62 10.96 -2.31
N ILE A 121 -2.38 10.24 -1.22
CA ILE A 121 -3.11 10.36 0.03
C ILE A 121 -2.18 10.91 1.09
N ASN A 122 -2.40 12.17 1.43
CA ASN A 122 -1.81 12.76 2.64
C ASN A 122 -2.68 12.32 3.83
N LEU A 123 -2.14 11.44 4.66
CA LEU A 123 -2.67 11.12 5.98
C LEU A 123 -2.09 12.14 6.99
N LEU A 124 -2.60 12.13 8.22
CA LEU A 124 -2.21 13.09 9.26
C LEU A 124 -0.70 13.11 9.54
N ILE A 125 -0.03 11.95 9.42
CA ILE A 125 1.38 11.78 9.80
C ILE A 125 2.23 11.26 8.63
N THR A 126 1.59 10.67 7.63
CA THR A 126 2.28 9.97 6.55
C THR A 126 1.69 10.35 5.20
N ARG A 127 2.50 10.23 4.15
CA ARG A 127 2.03 10.29 2.77
C ARG A 127 2.04 8.89 2.21
N LYS A 128 0.95 8.48 1.56
CA LYS A 128 0.88 7.22 0.83
C LYS A 128 0.57 7.48 -0.63
N ILE A 129 1.33 6.82 -1.51
CA ILE A 129 1.15 6.90 -2.96
C ILE A 129 0.56 5.59 -3.45
N PHE A 130 -0.50 5.68 -4.23
CA PHE A 130 -1.25 4.55 -4.76
C PHE A 130 -1.17 4.58 -6.28
N ILE A 131 -0.55 3.56 -6.90
CA ILE A 131 -0.40 3.48 -8.35
C ILE A 131 -1.74 3.03 -8.95
N TYR A 132 -2.44 3.94 -9.61
CA TYR A 132 -3.72 3.72 -10.26
C TYR A 132 -3.56 2.91 -11.56
N ASP A 133 -2.71 3.38 -12.47
CA ASP A 133 -2.46 2.73 -13.76
C ASP A 133 -0.97 2.70 -14.13
N TYR A 134 -0.58 1.73 -14.95
CA TYR A 134 0.73 1.66 -15.60
C TYR A 134 0.58 2.00 -17.09
N LEU A 135 1.25 3.06 -17.53
CA LEU A 135 1.14 3.59 -18.89
C LEU A 135 2.25 3.10 -19.84
N GLY A 136 3.18 2.29 -19.35
CA GLY A 136 4.31 1.83 -20.16
C GLY A 136 4.01 0.58 -20.98
N ASP A 137 5.02 0.11 -21.73
CA ASP A 137 4.86 -0.95 -22.73
C ASP A 137 4.68 -2.38 -22.17
N PHE A 138 4.54 -2.53 -20.85
CA PHE A 138 4.35 -3.84 -20.24
C PHE A 138 2.96 -4.37 -20.58
N LYS A 139 2.92 -5.52 -21.27
CA LYS A 139 1.70 -6.26 -21.53
C LYS A 139 1.80 -7.62 -20.84
N PRO A 140 0.92 -7.93 -19.87
CA PRO A 140 0.91 -9.24 -19.24
C PRO A 140 0.62 -10.33 -20.27
N THR A 141 1.20 -11.51 -20.08
CA THR A 141 1.04 -12.65 -21.01
C THR A 141 -0.38 -13.23 -21.06
N THR A 142 -1.24 -12.87 -20.11
CA THR A 142 -2.62 -13.33 -19.98
C THR A 142 -3.62 -12.18 -20.08
N ASN A 143 -4.76 -12.41 -20.75
CA ASN A 143 -5.78 -11.39 -21.02
C ASN A 143 -6.29 -10.70 -19.74
N THR A 144 -6.15 -9.38 -19.68
CA THR A 144 -6.71 -8.53 -18.62
C THR A 144 -8.13 -8.08 -18.96
N LYS A 145 -9.08 -8.22 -18.01
CA LYS A 145 -10.37 -7.50 -18.09
C LYS A 145 -10.19 -6.11 -17.47
N LYS A 146 -10.41 -5.04 -18.25
CA LYS A 146 -10.69 -3.70 -17.72
C LYS A 146 -12.09 -3.70 -17.10
N TYR A 147 -12.26 -3.00 -15.97
CA TYR A 147 -13.56 -2.68 -15.40
C TYR A 147 -13.77 -1.17 -15.46
#